data_AF-A0A7U5GWF2-F1
#
_entry.id   AF-A0A7U5GWF2-F1
#
_cell.length_a   1.000
_cell.length_b   1.000
_cell.length_c   1.000
_cell.angle_alpha   90.00
_cell.angle_beta   90.00
_cell.angle_gamma   90.00
#
_symmetry.space_group_name_H-M   'P 1'
#
loop_
_entity.id
_entity.type
_entity.pdbx_description
1 polymer ?
#
loop_
_entity_poly.entity_id
_entity_poly.type
_entity_poly.pdbx_seq_one_letter_code
_entity_poly.pdbx_strand_id
1 'polypeptide(L)'
;MEKLFEVQQMEHTLEDISFTWSDTGGYYRVYKNERQVYEGTAPKFTDGELDPSHPFHYTIERVEEGRVKDVIVIQTSALTKVEEDEHPLARLVITTIVASSQVALSWEWIKDVEKFDIYRNGHYIETVTDNRFIDRREELSEPAVYSVSATRPLIDSNQKMNVSKSIASKVYEVIMPPDPDNKPTEETYTFSVRIKQRDQLLKPVADRKKSKEAEKWKFRYATFLKEDIIKNPNLFSPIPYFTGDDRDFSPEGKSFRTRVDIEVEFIGGDSTLQFTKATGPSIGLNYMKRYKRHDHASVDGIDIRRLEGKSSEVHFAINHDVGNPLTASPPIHYEVKAHLDQQGNVDLIGYHNDAPHHEVYLSLDDEDWRAVHRTESEGLAYLSGVLGDNYWRYMTCN
;
A
#
# COMPACT_ATOMS: atom_id res chain seq x y z
N MET A 1 9.19 7.97 -38.45
CA MET A 1 8.99 7.93 -36.98
C MET A 1 9.31 6.53 -36.55
N GLU A 2 10.36 6.34 -35.76
CA GLU A 2 10.80 5.02 -35.31
C GLU A 2 9.69 4.41 -34.44
N LYS A 3 9.37 3.13 -34.66
CA LYS A 3 8.28 2.47 -33.95
C LYS A 3 8.77 2.10 -32.55
N LEU A 4 8.11 2.60 -31.50
CA LEU A 4 8.51 2.36 -30.12
C LEU A 4 8.31 0.89 -29.74
N PHE A 5 9.27 0.29 -29.04
CA PHE A 5 9.17 -1.07 -28.51
C PHE A 5 8.39 -1.07 -27.20
N GLU A 6 7.07 -1.30 -27.29
CA GLU A 6 6.13 -1.14 -26.18
C GLU A 6 5.10 -2.28 -26.17
N VAL A 7 4.58 -2.62 -24.99
CA VAL A 7 3.40 -3.49 -24.87
C VAL A 7 2.20 -2.78 -25.49
N GLN A 8 1.46 -3.49 -26.35
CA GLN A 8 0.29 -2.96 -27.05
C GLN A 8 -1.01 -3.36 -26.38
N GLN A 9 -1.09 -4.60 -25.91
CA GLN A 9 -2.28 -5.17 -25.28
C GLN A 9 -1.85 -6.18 -24.23
N MET A 10 -2.58 -6.22 -23.13
CA MET A 10 -2.45 -7.22 -22.10
C MET A 10 -3.86 -7.64 -21.66
N GLU A 11 -4.07 -8.94 -21.52
CA GLU A 11 -5.33 -9.53 -21.10
C GLU A 11 -5.06 -10.52 -19.97
N HIS A 12 -5.92 -10.46 -18.97
CA HIS A 12 -5.93 -11.38 -17.84
C HIS A 12 -7.22 -12.17 -17.88
N THR A 13 -7.10 -13.49 -17.82
CA THR A 13 -8.20 -14.39 -17.51
C THR A 13 -7.89 -15.11 -16.19
N LEU A 14 -8.84 -15.93 -15.70
CA LEU A 14 -8.58 -16.76 -14.52
C LEU A 14 -7.57 -17.89 -14.80
N GLU A 15 -7.29 -18.18 -16.08
CA GLU A 15 -6.47 -19.31 -16.49
C GLU A 15 -5.12 -18.85 -17.06
N ASP A 16 -5.09 -17.69 -17.71
CA ASP A 16 -3.92 -17.21 -18.41
C ASP A 16 -3.73 -15.68 -18.34
N ILE A 17 -2.48 -15.29 -18.61
CA ILE A 17 -2.10 -13.90 -18.91
C ILE A 17 -1.55 -13.91 -20.32
N SER A 18 -2.08 -13.03 -21.17
CA SER A 18 -1.56 -12.85 -22.52
C SER A 18 -1.18 -11.40 -22.77
N PHE A 19 -0.12 -11.17 -23.54
CA PHE A 19 0.27 -9.84 -23.95
C PHE A 19 0.92 -9.82 -25.32
N THR A 20 0.75 -8.70 -26.01
CA THR A 20 1.37 -8.40 -27.30
C THR A 20 2.22 -7.15 -27.20
N TRP A 21 3.24 -7.05 -28.04
CA TRP A 21 4.12 -5.88 -28.09
C TRP A 21 4.32 -5.39 -29.53
N SER A 22 4.89 -4.20 -29.67
CA SER A 22 5.22 -3.62 -30.97
C SER A 22 6.18 -4.54 -31.72
N ASP A 23 5.76 -5.05 -32.88
CA ASP A 23 6.72 -5.67 -33.79
C ASP A 23 7.58 -4.60 -34.46
N THR A 24 8.83 -4.51 -34.03
CA THR A 24 9.85 -3.59 -34.56
C THR A 24 10.94 -4.35 -35.34
N GLY A 25 10.71 -5.63 -35.63
CA GLY A 25 11.67 -6.50 -36.29
C GLY A 25 12.70 -7.10 -35.33
N GLY A 26 13.30 -8.21 -35.76
CA GLY A 26 14.25 -8.99 -34.97
C GLY A 26 13.63 -10.24 -34.36
N TYR A 27 14.22 -10.68 -33.27
CA TYR A 27 13.86 -11.91 -32.57
C TYR A 27 13.63 -11.61 -31.09
N TYR A 28 12.64 -12.23 -30.46
CA TYR A 28 12.20 -11.90 -29.11
C TYR A 28 12.48 -13.05 -28.14
N ARG A 29 12.85 -12.70 -26.90
CA ARG A 29 12.90 -13.62 -25.76
C ARG A 29 11.97 -13.10 -24.66
N VAL A 30 11.22 -13.99 -24.04
CA VAL A 30 10.45 -13.67 -22.82
C VAL A 30 10.95 -14.51 -21.67
N TYR A 31 11.19 -13.85 -20.55
CA TYR A 31 11.58 -14.45 -19.29
C TYR A 31 10.45 -14.24 -18.28
N LYS A 32 10.09 -15.27 -17.52
CA LYS A 32 9.22 -15.20 -16.35
C LYS A 32 10.05 -15.49 -15.11
N ASN A 33 10.14 -14.54 -14.18
CA ASN A 33 10.98 -14.65 -12.98
C ASN A 33 12.40 -15.14 -13.35
N GLU A 34 13.02 -14.46 -14.31
CA GLU A 34 14.36 -14.76 -14.88
C GLU A 34 14.50 -16.09 -15.65
N ARG A 35 13.48 -16.96 -15.67
CA ARG A 35 13.47 -18.19 -16.48
C ARG A 35 12.96 -17.89 -17.89
N GLN A 36 13.73 -18.21 -18.93
CA GLN A 36 13.27 -18.08 -20.32
C GLN A 36 12.07 -19.02 -20.56
N VAL A 37 10.96 -18.46 -21.03
CA VAL A 37 9.69 -19.17 -21.31
C VAL A 37 9.26 -19.06 -22.78
N TYR A 38 9.86 -18.15 -23.54
CA TYR A 38 9.59 -18.01 -24.97
C TYR A 38 10.81 -17.51 -25.73
N GLU A 39 10.93 -17.97 -26.97
CA GLU A 39 11.95 -17.55 -27.93
C GLU A 39 11.35 -17.62 -29.35
N GLY A 40 11.26 -16.50 -30.07
CA GLY A 40 10.58 -16.48 -31.37
C GLY A 40 10.46 -15.09 -32.02
N THR A 41 9.93 -15.05 -33.25
CA THR A 41 9.70 -13.78 -33.98
C THR A 41 8.28 -13.24 -33.82
N ALA A 42 7.35 -14.01 -33.28
CA ALA A 42 5.99 -13.52 -33.06
C ALA A 42 5.97 -12.54 -31.86
N PRO A 43 5.35 -11.37 -31.98
CA PRO A 43 5.35 -10.33 -30.94
C PRO A 43 4.24 -10.54 -29.91
N LYS A 44 4.10 -11.77 -29.41
CA LYS A 44 3.04 -12.18 -28.49
C LYS A 44 3.48 -13.32 -27.58
N PHE A 45 2.90 -13.37 -26.39
CA PHE A 45 3.10 -14.45 -25.43
C PHE A 45 1.84 -14.70 -24.61
N THR A 46 1.63 -15.96 -24.22
CA THR A 46 0.55 -16.40 -23.34
C THR A 46 1.14 -17.32 -22.29
N ASP A 47 0.80 -17.06 -21.03
CA ASP A 47 1.24 -17.81 -19.86
C ASP A 47 0.04 -18.42 -19.15
N GLY A 48 -0.03 -19.75 -19.07
CA GLY A 48 -1.07 -20.49 -18.35
C GLY A 48 -0.61 -21.09 -17.02
N GLU A 49 0.65 -20.87 -16.60
CA GLU A 49 1.19 -21.41 -15.34
C GLU A 49 1.14 -20.34 -14.23
N LEU A 50 -0.07 -19.95 -13.81
CA LEU A 50 -0.26 -18.86 -12.85
C LEU A 50 -0.30 -19.35 -11.40
N ASP A 51 0.61 -18.85 -10.57
CA ASP A 51 0.54 -18.95 -9.10
C ASP A 51 0.03 -17.61 -8.53
N PRO A 52 -1.20 -17.54 -8.01
CA PRO A 52 -1.78 -16.29 -7.53
C PRO A 52 -1.18 -15.80 -6.21
N SER A 53 -0.31 -16.58 -5.56
CA SER A 53 0.29 -16.19 -4.28
C SER A 53 1.29 -15.04 -4.40
N HIS A 54 1.84 -14.79 -5.59
CA HIS A 54 2.88 -13.80 -5.81
C HIS A 54 2.72 -13.04 -7.14
N PRO A 55 3.13 -11.77 -7.22
CA PRO A 55 3.26 -11.08 -8.50
C PRO A 55 4.27 -11.77 -9.43
N PHE A 56 3.97 -11.78 -10.72
CA PHE A 56 4.87 -12.25 -11.77
C PHE A 56 5.69 -11.10 -12.34
N HIS A 57 6.95 -11.41 -12.67
CA HIS A 57 7.83 -10.52 -13.39
C HIS A 57 8.14 -11.11 -14.76
N TYR A 58 7.75 -10.40 -15.82
CA TYR A 58 8.15 -10.72 -17.19
C TYR A 58 9.23 -9.75 -17.66
N THR A 59 10.21 -10.26 -18.39
CA THR A 59 11.15 -9.44 -19.15
C THR A 59 11.08 -9.86 -20.61
N ILE A 60 10.81 -8.90 -21.50
CA ILE A 60 10.80 -9.09 -22.94
C ILE A 60 12.06 -8.44 -23.50
N GLU A 61 12.89 -9.23 -24.17
CA GLU A 61 14.08 -8.73 -24.86
C GLU A 61 13.86 -8.79 -26.37
N ARG A 62 14.24 -7.72 -27.07
CA ARG A 62 14.39 -7.72 -28.52
C ARG A 62 15.84 -7.88 -28.89
N VAL A 63 16.13 -8.86 -29.73
CA VAL A 63 17.47 -9.24 -30.18
C VAL A 63 17.59 -8.98 -31.67
N GLU A 64 18.63 -8.24 -32.05
CA GLU A 64 19.05 -8.05 -33.44
C GLU A 64 20.55 -8.31 -33.55
N GLU A 65 20.95 -9.05 -34.59
CA GLU A 65 22.37 -9.37 -34.85
C GLU A 65 23.07 -10.00 -33.63
N GLY A 66 22.34 -10.79 -32.84
CA GLY A 66 22.84 -11.45 -31.64
C GLY A 66 23.04 -10.53 -30.42
N ARG A 67 22.54 -9.29 -30.45
CA ARG A 67 22.60 -8.33 -29.33
C ARG A 67 21.21 -7.90 -28.89
N VAL A 68 21.01 -7.79 -27.59
CA VAL A 68 19.78 -7.20 -27.02
C VAL A 68 19.79 -5.70 -27.33
N LYS A 69 18.72 -5.23 -27.97
CA LYS A 69 18.52 -3.83 -28.36
C LYS A 69 17.56 -3.12 -27.43
N ASP A 70 16.49 -3.81 -27.05
CA ASP A 70 15.43 -3.25 -26.24
C ASP A 70 14.98 -4.26 -25.20
N VAL A 71 14.55 -3.73 -24.05
CA VAL A 71 14.05 -4.50 -22.92
C VAL A 71 12.75 -3.86 -22.45
N ILE A 72 11.75 -4.69 -22.15
CA ILE A 72 10.53 -4.31 -21.44
C ILE A 72 10.47 -5.16 -20.17
N VAL A 73 10.16 -4.55 -19.04
CA VAL A 73 9.83 -5.26 -17.80
C VAL A 73 8.34 -5.08 -17.51
N ILE A 74 7.67 -6.16 -17.14
CA ILE A 74 6.26 -6.16 -16.74
C ILE A 74 6.16 -6.81 -15.37
N GLN A 75 5.56 -6.12 -14.42
CA GLN A 75 5.10 -6.72 -13.17
C GLN A 75 3.57 -6.75 -13.17
N THR A 76 2.99 -7.89 -12.82
CA THR A 76 1.53 -8.06 -12.74
C THR A 76 1.18 -9.20 -11.77
N SER A 77 -0.11 -9.46 -11.55
CA SER A 77 -0.59 -10.58 -10.73
C SER A 77 -1.63 -11.40 -11.49
N ALA A 78 -1.86 -12.64 -11.04
CA ALA A 78 -2.95 -13.45 -11.57
C ALA A 78 -4.31 -12.83 -11.21
N LEU A 79 -5.27 -12.93 -12.12
CA LEU A 79 -6.66 -12.64 -11.79
C LEU A 79 -7.21 -13.78 -10.93
N THR A 80 -7.79 -13.45 -9.77
CA THR A 80 -8.47 -14.45 -8.92
C THR A 80 -9.98 -14.19 -8.88
N LYS A 81 -10.77 -15.15 -8.37
CA LYS A 81 -12.21 -14.95 -8.22
C LYS A 81 -12.50 -13.97 -7.08
N VAL A 82 -13.55 -13.16 -7.24
CA VAL A 82 -14.01 -12.24 -6.19
C VAL A 82 -14.67 -13.05 -5.07
N GLU A 83 -14.18 -12.90 -3.84
CA GLU A 83 -14.90 -13.30 -2.63
C GLU A 83 -15.53 -12.07 -1.98
N GLU A 84 -16.76 -12.19 -1.47
CA GLU A 84 -17.57 -11.05 -0.95
C GLU A 84 -16.96 -10.36 0.30
N ASP A 85 -15.87 -10.90 0.84
CA ASP A 85 -15.36 -10.61 2.17
C ASP A 85 -13.92 -10.07 2.19
N GLU A 86 -13.27 -9.96 1.03
CA GLU A 86 -11.85 -9.64 0.93
C GLU A 86 -11.56 -8.14 0.81
N HIS A 87 -10.39 -7.72 1.28
CA HIS A 87 -9.89 -6.36 1.13
C HIS A 87 -9.89 -5.95 -0.36
N PRO A 88 -10.50 -4.81 -0.74
CA PRO A 88 -10.75 -4.45 -2.14
C PRO A 88 -9.49 -4.30 -2.99
N LEU A 89 -8.37 -3.88 -2.39
CA LEU A 89 -7.07 -3.79 -3.07
C LEU A 89 -6.25 -5.10 -3.09
N ALA A 90 -6.66 -6.15 -2.35
CA ALA A 90 -5.86 -7.38 -2.24
C ALA A 90 -5.83 -8.12 -3.57
N ARG A 91 -6.99 -8.20 -4.22
CA ARG A 91 -7.16 -8.86 -5.50
C ARG A 91 -6.80 -8.00 -6.70
N LEU A 92 -6.75 -6.67 -6.53
CA LEU A 92 -6.65 -5.75 -7.65
C LEU A 92 -5.42 -6.09 -8.50
N VAL A 93 -5.66 -6.50 -9.75
CA VAL A 93 -4.58 -6.73 -10.70
C VAL A 93 -4.02 -5.36 -11.08
N ILE A 94 -2.84 -5.07 -10.55
CA ILE A 94 -2.07 -3.87 -10.88
C ILE A 94 -0.91 -4.31 -11.76
N THR A 95 -0.86 -3.75 -12.96
CA THR A 95 0.18 -4.01 -13.94
C THR A 95 1.08 -2.79 -14.06
N THR A 96 2.37 -3.01 -13.89
CA THR A 96 3.42 -2.01 -14.12
C THR A 96 4.26 -2.45 -15.30
N ILE A 97 4.41 -1.58 -16.31
CA ILE A 97 5.24 -1.83 -17.48
C ILE A 97 6.33 -0.76 -17.51
N VAL A 98 7.58 -1.19 -17.61
CA VAL A 98 8.75 -0.33 -17.70
C VAL A 98 9.44 -0.62 -19.02
N ALA A 99 9.58 0.42 -19.85
CA ALA A 99 10.28 0.38 -21.12
C ALA A 99 11.17 1.63 -21.26
N SER A 100 12.04 1.65 -22.26
CA SER A 100 12.95 2.80 -22.50
C SER A 100 12.17 4.10 -22.74
N SER A 101 11.00 4.01 -23.38
CA SER A 101 10.15 5.15 -23.74
C SER A 101 9.09 5.51 -22.70
N GLN A 102 8.79 4.63 -21.72
CA GLN A 102 7.67 4.85 -20.81
C GLN A 102 7.73 4.04 -19.52
N VAL A 103 7.05 4.56 -18.50
CA VAL A 103 6.47 3.77 -17.42
C VAL A 103 4.95 3.80 -17.59
N ALA A 104 4.32 2.64 -17.65
CA ALA A 104 2.86 2.54 -17.71
C ALA A 104 2.33 1.78 -16.49
N LEU A 105 1.22 2.26 -15.97
CA LEU A 105 0.43 1.64 -14.91
C LEU A 105 -0.95 1.33 -15.47
N SER A 106 -1.47 0.16 -15.15
CA SER A 106 -2.85 -0.24 -15.42
C SER A 106 -3.38 -0.98 -14.22
N TRP A 107 -4.66 -0.80 -13.92
CA TRP A 107 -5.30 -1.45 -12.78
C TRP A 107 -6.69 -1.95 -13.14
N GLU A 108 -7.22 -2.92 -12.40
CA GLU A 108 -8.64 -3.27 -12.48
C GLU A 108 -9.51 -2.09 -12.08
N TRP A 109 -10.70 -1.99 -12.67
CA TRP A 109 -11.69 -1.00 -12.26
C TRP A 109 -12.13 -1.25 -10.82
N ILE A 110 -12.06 -0.22 -9.99
CA ILE A 110 -12.67 -0.24 -8.67
C ILE A 110 -14.14 0.10 -8.85
N LYS A 111 -15.02 -0.76 -8.35
CA LYS A 111 -16.47 -0.58 -8.48
C LYS A 111 -16.89 0.78 -7.89
N ASP A 112 -17.72 1.50 -8.65
CA ASP A 112 -18.29 2.80 -8.29
C ASP A 112 -17.26 3.94 -8.14
N VAL A 113 -16.07 3.77 -8.74
CA VAL A 113 -15.04 4.81 -8.89
C VAL A 113 -14.98 5.31 -10.33
N GLU A 114 -15.02 6.64 -10.51
CA GLU A 114 -15.04 7.27 -11.84
C GLU A 114 -13.70 7.91 -12.26
N LYS A 115 -12.87 8.29 -11.28
CA LYS A 115 -11.65 9.09 -11.49
C LYS A 115 -10.54 8.62 -10.57
N PHE A 116 -9.31 8.78 -11.06
CA PHE A 116 -8.10 8.44 -10.32
C PHE A 116 -7.11 9.59 -10.37
N ASP A 117 -6.65 10.04 -9.21
CA ASP A 117 -5.58 11.02 -9.08
C ASP A 117 -4.23 10.30 -9.09
N ILE A 118 -3.34 10.76 -9.97
CA ILE A 118 -2.02 10.19 -10.18
C ILE A 118 -0.97 11.08 -9.55
N TYR A 119 -0.09 10.47 -8.76
CA TYR A 119 1.03 11.13 -8.11
C TYR A 119 2.33 10.43 -8.45
N ARG A 120 3.42 11.19 -8.40
CA ARG A 120 4.78 10.67 -8.48
C ARG A 120 5.65 11.32 -7.44
N ASN A 121 6.30 10.50 -6.61
CA ASN A 121 7.10 10.93 -5.47
C ASN A 121 6.30 11.90 -4.55
N GLY A 122 5.01 11.63 -4.37
CA GLY A 122 4.10 12.48 -3.58
C GLY A 122 3.60 13.75 -4.27
N HIS A 123 4.09 14.08 -5.47
CA HIS A 123 3.61 15.23 -6.24
C HIS A 123 2.50 14.81 -7.21
N TYR A 124 1.39 15.53 -7.17
CA TYR A 124 0.29 15.35 -8.11
C TYR A 124 0.74 15.58 -9.56
N ILE A 125 0.29 14.71 -10.47
CA ILE A 125 0.51 14.80 -11.92
C ILE A 125 -0.78 15.21 -12.61
N GLU A 126 -1.80 14.35 -12.56
CA GLU A 126 -3.07 14.52 -13.27
C GLU A 126 -4.16 13.62 -12.68
N THR A 127 -5.42 13.93 -13.02
CA THR A 127 -6.57 13.04 -12.79
C THR A 127 -6.92 12.35 -14.09
N VAL A 128 -7.03 11.03 -14.08
CA VAL A 128 -7.45 10.23 -15.25
C VAL A 128 -8.84 9.63 -15.03
N THR A 129 -9.57 9.45 -16.13
CA THR A 129 -10.88 8.75 -16.16
C THR A 129 -10.77 7.36 -16.79
N ASP A 130 -9.57 6.92 -17.15
CA ASP A 130 -9.29 5.55 -17.59
C ASP A 130 -8.60 4.80 -16.43
N ASN A 131 -8.64 3.47 -16.44
CA ASN A 131 -7.92 2.62 -15.48
C ASN A 131 -6.44 2.38 -15.87
N ARG A 132 -5.83 3.37 -16.51
CA ARG A 132 -4.44 3.33 -16.97
C ARG A 132 -3.81 4.71 -16.98
N PHE A 133 -2.49 4.74 -16.85
CA PHE A 133 -1.66 5.93 -16.91
C PHE A 133 -0.31 5.61 -17.57
N ILE A 134 0.23 6.54 -18.38
CA ILE A 134 1.51 6.37 -19.07
C ILE A 134 2.38 7.62 -18.85
N ASP A 135 3.50 7.48 -18.15
CA ASP A 135 4.54 8.51 -18.04
C ASP A 135 5.62 8.28 -19.10
N ARG A 136 5.77 9.22 -20.05
CA ARG A 136 6.71 9.16 -21.18
C ARG A 136 7.99 9.98 -20.96
N ARG A 137 8.30 10.38 -19.72
CA ARG A 137 9.49 11.22 -19.46
C ARG A 137 10.79 10.44 -19.66
N GLU A 138 11.79 11.14 -20.20
CA GLU A 138 13.02 10.54 -20.71
C GLU A 138 13.99 10.04 -19.63
N GLU A 139 13.86 10.40 -18.35
CA GLU A 139 14.82 10.00 -17.31
C GLU A 139 14.15 9.61 -15.97
N LEU A 140 14.45 8.38 -15.54
CA LEU A 140 14.24 7.87 -14.18
C LEU A 140 15.57 7.26 -13.71
N SER A 141 16.57 8.12 -13.52
CA SER A 141 17.88 7.74 -12.98
C SER A 141 17.82 7.36 -11.50
N GLU A 142 16.78 7.84 -10.79
CA GLU A 142 16.49 7.51 -9.41
C GLU A 142 15.24 6.65 -9.30
N PRO A 143 15.09 5.84 -8.23
CA PRO A 143 13.84 5.15 -7.94
C PRO A 143 12.67 6.15 -7.86
N ALA A 144 11.52 5.74 -8.37
CA ALA A 144 10.31 6.56 -8.36
C ALA A 144 9.14 5.80 -7.74
N VAL A 145 8.33 6.49 -6.95
CA VAL A 145 7.07 5.97 -6.42
C VAL A 145 5.94 6.61 -7.20
N TYR A 146 5.14 5.79 -7.88
CA TYR A 146 3.89 6.24 -8.45
C TYR A 146 2.75 5.83 -7.53
N SER A 147 1.81 6.74 -7.29
CA SER A 147 0.61 6.46 -6.48
C SER A 147 -0.63 6.80 -7.30
N VAL A 148 -1.63 5.93 -7.20
CA VAL A 148 -2.95 6.11 -7.79
C VAL A 148 -3.94 6.15 -6.65
N SER A 149 -4.66 7.26 -6.52
CA SER A 149 -5.65 7.48 -5.47
C SER A 149 -7.03 7.68 -6.06
N ALA A 150 -8.06 7.18 -5.39
CA ALA A 150 -9.45 7.41 -5.76
C ALA A 150 -10.34 7.41 -4.52
N THR A 151 -11.48 8.08 -4.62
CA THR A 151 -12.51 8.06 -3.58
C THR A 151 -13.83 7.57 -4.14
N ARG A 152 -14.65 6.96 -3.29
CA ARG A 152 -16.06 6.64 -3.61
C ARG A 152 -16.97 6.97 -2.43
N PRO A 153 -18.21 7.44 -2.65
CA PRO A 153 -19.17 7.65 -1.57
C PRO A 153 -19.57 6.33 -0.88
N LEU A 154 -19.70 6.32 0.45
CA LEU A 154 -20.12 5.15 1.22
C LEU A 154 -21.56 4.69 0.91
N ILE A 155 -22.43 5.59 0.44
CA ILE A 155 -23.82 5.24 0.09
C ILE A 155 -23.87 4.21 -1.05
N ASP A 156 -22.85 4.21 -1.91
CA ASP A 156 -22.73 3.28 -3.03
C ASP A 156 -21.99 1.98 -2.66
N SER A 157 -21.43 1.91 -1.45
CA SER A 157 -20.72 0.75 -0.92
C SER A 157 -21.71 -0.31 -0.41
N ASN A 158 -22.03 -1.29 -1.26
CA ASN A 158 -22.64 -2.56 -0.82
C ASN A 158 -21.67 -3.45 -0.02
N GLN A 159 -20.41 -3.04 0.15
CA GLN A 159 -19.41 -3.79 0.90
C GLN A 159 -19.60 -3.55 2.41
N LYS A 160 -20.43 -4.41 3.00
CA LYS A 160 -20.50 -4.72 4.43
C LYS A 160 -20.61 -3.52 5.38
N MET A 161 -21.86 -3.10 5.59
CA MET A 161 -22.29 -2.75 6.94
C MET A 161 -22.18 -4.00 7.84
N ASN A 162 -20.99 -4.28 8.37
CA ASN A 162 -20.88 -5.28 9.43
C ASN A 162 -21.74 -4.83 10.63
N VAL A 163 -22.27 -5.80 11.39
CA VAL A 163 -23.08 -5.53 12.59
C VAL A 163 -22.34 -4.58 13.55
N SER A 164 -21.01 -4.64 13.61
CA SER A 164 -20.14 -3.70 14.32
C SER A 164 -20.27 -2.25 13.81
N LYS A 165 -20.20 -1.99 12.50
CA LYS A 165 -20.43 -0.65 11.91
C LYS A 165 -21.87 -0.16 12.15
N SER A 166 -22.86 -1.06 12.17
CA SER A 166 -24.26 -0.70 12.48
C SER A 166 -24.52 -0.35 13.96
N ILE A 167 -23.73 -0.91 14.88
CA ILE A 167 -23.76 -0.57 16.30
C ILE A 167 -22.91 0.68 16.56
N ALA A 168 -21.74 0.76 15.92
CA ALA A 168 -20.86 1.92 15.99
C ALA A 168 -21.51 3.18 15.42
N SER A 169 -22.29 3.09 14.34
CA SER A 169 -23.09 4.21 13.80
C SER A 169 -24.13 4.72 14.80
N LYS A 170 -24.88 3.82 15.46
CA LYS A 170 -25.83 4.21 16.52
C LYS A 170 -25.12 4.87 17.71
N VAL A 171 -23.96 4.35 18.11
CA VAL A 171 -23.15 4.95 19.18
C VAL A 171 -22.56 6.29 18.74
N TYR A 172 -22.13 6.39 17.48
CA TYR A 172 -21.61 7.59 16.85
C TYR A 172 -22.67 8.70 16.82
N GLU A 173 -23.88 8.44 16.33
CA GLU A 173 -25.01 9.40 16.31
C GLU A 173 -25.41 9.87 17.71
N VAL A 174 -25.27 9.03 18.73
CA VAL A 174 -25.56 9.40 20.13
C VAL A 174 -24.46 10.31 20.71
N ILE A 175 -23.21 10.12 20.30
CA ILE A 175 -22.04 10.86 20.84
C ILE A 175 -21.77 12.15 20.03
N MET A 176 -22.10 12.13 18.74
CA MET A 176 -21.91 13.22 17.81
C MET A 176 -23.27 13.67 17.23
N PRO A 177 -23.74 14.89 17.53
CA PRO A 177 -24.91 15.42 16.85
C PRO A 177 -24.63 15.56 15.34
N PRO A 178 -25.62 15.28 14.47
CA PRO A 178 -25.45 15.43 13.02
C PRO A 178 -25.13 16.88 12.67
N ASP A 179 -24.02 17.09 11.97
CA ASP A 179 -23.60 18.39 11.44
C ASP A 179 -23.95 18.45 9.94
N PRO A 180 -24.79 19.40 9.50
CA PRO A 180 -25.15 19.56 8.09
C PRO A 180 -23.98 20.00 7.18
N ASP A 181 -22.85 20.45 7.75
CA ASP A 181 -21.65 20.83 6.99
C ASP A 181 -20.61 19.69 6.87
N ASN A 182 -20.89 18.50 7.43
CA ASN A 182 -19.97 17.36 7.30
C ASN A 182 -19.89 16.91 5.83
N LYS A 183 -18.66 16.70 5.35
CA LYS A 183 -18.41 16.13 4.02
C LYS A 183 -19.15 14.80 3.86
N PRO A 184 -19.64 14.48 2.64
CA PRO A 184 -20.15 13.16 2.36
C PRO A 184 -19.09 12.13 2.68
N THR A 185 -19.58 11.01 3.17
CA THR A 185 -18.77 9.92 3.68
C THR A 185 -18.10 9.17 2.54
N GLU A 186 -16.77 9.04 2.53
CA GLU A 186 -16.01 8.49 1.40
C GLU A 186 -15.06 7.37 1.84
N GLU A 187 -14.96 6.30 1.04
CA GLU A 187 -13.83 5.36 1.13
C GLU A 187 -12.73 5.83 0.20
N THR A 188 -11.49 5.78 0.69
CA THR A 188 -10.30 6.11 -0.10
C THR A 188 -9.56 4.84 -0.49
N TYR A 189 -9.13 4.78 -1.74
CA TYR A 189 -8.31 3.71 -2.29
C TYR A 189 -7.00 4.29 -2.80
N THR A 190 -5.87 3.87 -2.23
CA THR A 190 -4.56 4.29 -2.73
C THR A 190 -3.67 3.08 -2.95
N PHE A 191 -3.17 2.89 -4.17
CA PHE A 191 -2.08 1.94 -4.37
C PHE A 191 -0.83 2.66 -4.88
N SER A 192 0.32 2.22 -4.41
CA SER A 192 1.61 2.79 -4.75
C SER A 192 2.55 1.72 -5.28
N VAL A 193 3.26 2.02 -6.36
CA VAL A 193 4.31 1.16 -6.91
C VAL A 193 5.63 1.92 -6.89
N ARG A 194 6.59 1.41 -6.12
CA ARG A 194 7.97 1.88 -6.15
C ARG A 194 8.75 1.14 -7.23
N ILE A 195 9.06 1.85 -8.30
CA ILE A 195 9.87 1.35 -9.40
C ILE A 195 11.35 1.60 -9.06
N LYS A 196 12.18 0.56 -9.10
CA LYS A 196 13.64 0.69 -9.01
C LYS A 196 14.18 1.52 -10.18
N GLN A 197 15.47 1.84 -10.13
CA GLN A 197 16.13 2.61 -11.19
C GLN A 197 15.89 1.96 -12.55
N ARG A 198 15.36 2.74 -13.51
CA ARG A 198 14.88 2.21 -14.78
C ARG A 198 16.01 1.59 -15.61
N ASP A 199 17.19 2.20 -15.59
CA ASP A 199 18.39 1.67 -16.25
C ASP A 199 18.82 0.30 -15.72
N GLN A 200 18.55 0.00 -14.44
CA GLN A 200 18.82 -1.31 -13.85
C GLN A 200 17.79 -2.35 -14.30
N LEU A 201 16.49 -1.98 -14.28
CA LEU A 201 15.40 -2.85 -14.72
C LEU A 201 15.54 -3.25 -16.20
N LEU A 202 15.95 -2.30 -17.04
CA LEU A 202 16.07 -2.49 -18.48
C LEU A 202 17.40 -3.12 -18.92
N LYS A 203 18.21 -3.64 -17.99
CA LYS A 203 19.37 -4.45 -18.35
C LYS A 203 18.92 -5.80 -18.92
N PRO A 204 19.61 -6.31 -19.95
CA PRO A 204 19.43 -7.68 -20.41
C PRO A 204 19.54 -8.66 -19.24
N VAL A 205 18.71 -9.70 -19.22
CA VAL A 205 18.68 -10.72 -18.15
C VAL A 205 20.05 -11.37 -17.98
N ALA A 206 20.77 -11.62 -19.07
CA ALA A 206 22.12 -12.17 -19.04
C ALA A 206 23.16 -11.25 -18.37
N ASP A 207 22.92 -9.94 -18.35
CA ASP A 207 23.82 -8.92 -17.78
C ASP A 207 23.42 -8.50 -16.35
N ARG A 208 22.24 -8.94 -15.87
CA ARG A 208 21.78 -8.67 -14.51
C ARG A 208 22.69 -9.41 -13.53
N LYS A 209 23.32 -8.65 -12.64
CA LYS A 209 24.06 -9.23 -11.52
C LYS A 209 23.06 -9.73 -10.51
N LYS A 210 23.35 -10.88 -9.87
CA LYS A 210 22.59 -11.34 -8.71
C LYS A 210 22.58 -10.21 -7.68
N SER A 211 21.39 -9.69 -7.37
CA SER A 211 21.24 -8.65 -6.37
C SER A 211 21.74 -9.16 -5.03
N LYS A 212 22.31 -8.27 -4.21
CA LYS A 212 22.55 -8.59 -2.80
C LYS A 212 21.22 -8.99 -2.19
N GLU A 213 21.16 -10.18 -1.63
CA GLU A 213 19.97 -10.62 -0.89
C GLU A 213 19.85 -9.75 0.36
N ALA A 214 18.64 -9.28 0.63
CA ALA A 214 18.31 -8.56 1.84
C ALA A 214 18.54 -9.45 3.05
N GLU A 215 19.26 -8.91 4.02
CA GLU A 215 19.55 -9.57 5.28
C GLU A 215 18.50 -9.16 6.32
N LYS A 216 17.97 -7.94 6.21
CA LYS A 216 17.13 -7.35 7.24
C LYS A 216 16.04 -6.42 6.69
N TRP A 217 14.84 -6.52 7.25
CA TRP A 217 13.80 -5.51 7.11
C TRP A 217 13.40 -4.93 8.47
N LYS A 218 13.11 -3.63 8.48
CA LYS A 218 12.42 -2.96 9.58
C LYS A 218 11.14 -2.34 9.07
N PHE A 219 10.06 -2.60 9.78
CA PHE A 219 8.75 -2.02 9.53
C PHE A 219 8.28 -1.26 10.77
N ARG A 220 7.72 -0.07 10.56
CA ARG A 220 7.14 0.75 11.62
C ARG A 220 5.76 1.24 11.20
N TYR A 221 4.76 0.99 12.04
CA TYR A 221 3.46 1.66 11.97
C TYR A 221 3.28 2.47 13.24
N ALA A 222 3.16 3.79 13.11
CA ALA A 222 2.74 4.64 14.22
C ALA A 222 1.45 5.42 13.89
N THR A 223 0.72 5.76 14.95
CA THR A 223 -0.40 6.69 14.89
C THR A 223 -0.11 7.88 15.79
N PHE A 224 -0.56 9.08 15.45
CA PHE A 224 -0.33 10.28 16.27
C PHE A 224 -1.36 11.37 16.04
N LEU A 225 -1.42 12.30 16.97
CA LEU A 225 -2.26 13.49 16.92
C LEU A 225 -1.36 14.71 16.68
N LYS A 226 -1.54 15.40 15.55
CA LYS A 226 -0.63 16.48 15.14
C LYS A 226 -0.63 17.66 16.10
N GLU A 227 -1.79 18.01 16.65
CA GLU A 227 -1.97 19.15 17.54
C GLU A 227 -1.41 18.90 18.95
N ASP A 228 -1.23 19.98 19.72
CA ASP A 228 -0.83 19.92 21.12
C ASP A 228 -2.03 19.62 22.04
N ILE A 229 -3.19 20.19 21.75
CA ILE A 229 -4.43 20.08 22.52
C ILE A 229 -5.63 19.98 21.58
N ILE A 230 -6.42 18.93 21.77
CA ILE A 230 -7.57 18.62 20.93
C ILE A 230 -8.84 18.62 21.78
N LYS A 231 -9.91 19.17 21.23
CA LYS A 231 -11.23 19.16 21.87
C LYS A 231 -11.80 17.75 21.81
N ASN A 232 -12.30 17.25 22.95
CA ASN A 232 -13.00 15.97 22.97
C ASN A 232 -14.31 16.10 22.19
N PRO A 233 -14.52 15.29 21.14
CA PRO A 233 -15.79 15.28 20.43
C PRO A 233 -16.98 14.83 21.30
N ASN A 234 -16.73 13.95 22.28
CA ASN A 234 -17.78 13.45 23.16
C ASN A 234 -18.18 14.54 24.17
N LEU A 235 -19.27 15.24 23.87
CA LEU A 235 -19.80 16.34 24.68
C LEU A 235 -20.27 15.89 26.09
N PHE A 236 -20.54 14.60 26.28
CA PHE A 236 -20.94 14.02 27.56
C PHE A 236 -19.77 13.56 28.42
N SER A 237 -18.56 13.53 27.86
CA SER A 237 -17.36 13.15 28.61
C SER A 237 -17.02 14.21 29.66
N PRO A 238 -16.65 13.81 30.89
CA PRO A 238 -16.15 14.76 31.88
C PRO A 238 -14.78 15.35 31.49
N ILE A 239 -14.17 14.91 30.39
CA ILE A 239 -12.89 15.40 29.86
C ILE A 239 -13.15 16.21 28.58
N PRO A 240 -13.15 17.55 28.65
CA PRO A 240 -13.42 18.38 27.47
C PRO A 240 -12.27 18.47 26.47
N TYR A 241 -11.03 18.17 26.87
CA TYR A 241 -9.85 18.24 25.98
C TYR A 241 -8.86 17.12 26.27
N PHE A 242 -8.09 16.72 25.26
CA PHE A 242 -6.94 15.81 25.37
C PHE A 242 -5.68 16.48 24.85
N THR A 243 -4.50 16.07 25.33
CA THR A 243 -3.24 16.43 24.67
C THR A 243 -3.04 15.58 23.42
N GLY A 244 -2.50 16.17 22.35
CA GLY A 244 -1.97 15.41 21.22
C GLY A 244 -0.47 15.17 21.34
N ASP A 245 0.19 14.96 20.20
CA ASP A 245 1.62 14.60 20.10
C ASP A 245 2.51 15.78 19.65
N ASP A 246 1.91 16.91 19.25
CA ASP A 246 2.59 18.14 18.81
C ASP A 246 3.75 17.86 17.83
N ARG A 247 3.43 17.15 16.75
CA ARG A 247 4.43 16.74 15.76
C ARG A 247 3.84 16.55 14.37
N ASP A 248 4.72 16.44 13.40
CA ASP A 248 4.38 16.02 12.04
C ASP A 248 4.87 14.58 11.78
N PHE A 249 4.64 14.10 10.55
CA PHE A 249 5.09 12.80 10.07
C PHE A 249 6.59 12.64 10.23
N SER A 250 7.00 11.60 10.97
CA SER A 250 8.40 11.32 11.18
C SER A 250 8.57 9.87 11.63
N PRO A 251 9.42 9.08 10.95
CA PRO A 251 9.72 7.73 11.41
C PRO A 251 10.26 7.78 12.84
N GLU A 252 11.01 8.83 13.18
CA GLU A 252 11.71 9.01 14.46
C GLU A 252 10.90 9.81 15.49
N GLY A 253 9.60 10.01 15.23
CA GLY A 253 8.69 10.67 16.17
C GLY A 253 8.74 10.00 17.54
N LYS A 254 8.94 10.77 18.61
CA LYS A 254 9.05 10.22 19.98
C LYS A 254 7.71 10.10 20.70
N SER A 255 6.73 10.94 20.34
CA SER A 255 5.36 10.89 20.85
C SER A 255 4.44 10.24 19.82
N PHE A 256 3.50 9.42 20.26
CA PHE A 256 2.56 8.69 19.41
C PHE A 256 1.35 8.23 20.23
N ARG A 257 0.24 7.91 19.56
CA ARG A 257 -0.91 7.21 20.18
C ARG A 257 -0.63 5.72 20.28
N THR A 258 -0.25 5.09 19.17
CA THR A 258 0.18 3.69 19.14
C THR A 258 1.40 3.51 18.23
N ARG A 259 2.21 2.49 18.50
CA ARG A 259 3.36 2.11 17.68
C ARG A 259 3.55 0.60 17.64
N VAL A 260 3.79 0.09 16.44
CA VAL A 260 4.27 -1.25 16.16
C VAL A 260 5.58 -1.15 15.42
N ASP A 261 6.62 -1.80 15.94
CA ASP A 261 7.89 -2.01 15.27
C ASP A 261 8.05 -3.50 14.99
N ILE A 262 8.38 -3.88 13.76
CA ILE A 262 8.68 -5.25 13.36
C ILE A 262 10.06 -5.28 12.74
N GLU A 263 10.86 -6.25 13.15
CA GLU A 263 12.18 -6.52 12.62
C GLU A 263 12.20 -7.95 12.07
N VAL A 264 12.64 -8.08 10.82
CA VAL A 264 12.80 -9.35 10.13
C VAL A 264 14.26 -9.53 9.79
N GLU A 265 14.81 -10.70 10.09
CA GLU A 265 16.18 -11.05 9.73
C GLU A 265 16.20 -12.40 9.01
N PHE A 266 16.95 -12.48 7.91
CA PHE A 266 17.19 -13.70 7.15
C PHE A 266 18.56 -14.26 7.51
N ILE A 267 18.60 -15.40 8.21
CA ILE A 267 19.83 -15.97 8.76
C ILE A 267 19.91 -17.45 8.40
N GLY A 268 21.00 -17.86 7.74
CA GLY A 268 21.32 -19.28 7.54
C GLY A 268 20.28 -20.07 6.73
N GLY A 269 19.50 -19.40 5.88
CA GLY A 269 18.42 -20.03 5.10
C GLY A 269 17.11 -20.19 5.86
N ASP A 270 16.93 -19.46 6.97
CA ASP A 270 15.67 -19.28 7.71
C ASP A 270 15.37 -17.79 7.89
N SER A 271 14.15 -17.45 8.29
CA SER A 271 13.73 -16.08 8.58
C SER A 271 13.13 -15.95 9.98
N THR A 272 13.48 -14.88 10.67
CA THR A 272 12.94 -14.55 12.00
C THR A 272 12.07 -13.30 11.93
N LEU A 273 11.10 -13.21 12.85
CA LEU A 273 10.26 -12.03 13.00
C LEU A 273 10.19 -11.68 14.48
N GLN A 274 10.66 -10.49 14.83
CA GLN A 274 10.54 -9.90 16.16
C GLN A 274 9.66 -8.66 16.07
N PHE A 275 8.94 -8.35 17.14
CA PHE A 275 8.09 -7.17 17.16
C PHE A 275 7.99 -6.55 18.55
N THR A 276 7.69 -5.26 18.58
CA THR A 276 7.29 -4.54 19.79
C THR A 276 5.98 -3.79 19.56
N LYS A 277 5.23 -3.59 20.65
CA LYS A 277 3.93 -2.92 20.68
C LYS A 277 3.97 -1.88 21.78
N ALA A 278 3.53 -0.66 21.51
CA ALA A 278 3.50 0.41 22.48
C ALA A 278 2.28 1.32 22.32
N THR A 279 1.78 1.85 23.43
CA THR A 279 0.73 2.86 23.50
C THR A 279 1.25 4.09 24.25
N GLY A 280 1.03 5.28 23.68
CA GLY A 280 1.36 6.53 24.34
C GLY A 280 0.33 6.90 25.41
N PRO A 281 0.67 7.87 26.29
CA PRO A 281 -0.24 8.32 27.33
C PRO A 281 -1.44 9.07 26.73
N SER A 282 -2.63 8.76 27.22
CA SER A 282 -3.81 9.59 27.03
C SER A 282 -3.89 10.56 28.21
N ILE A 283 -3.75 11.87 27.96
CA ILE A 283 -3.81 12.91 29.01
C ILE A 283 -5.06 13.75 28.79
N GLY A 284 -5.99 13.69 29.74
CA GLY A 284 -7.21 14.49 29.75
C GLY A 284 -7.01 15.81 30.49
N LEU A 285 -7.59 16.88 29.94
CA LEU A 285 -7.55 18.24 30.46
C LEU A 285 -8.95 18.76 30.78
N ASN A 286 -9.05 19.74 31.68
CA ASN A 286 -10.30 20.43 32.03
C ASN A 286 -10.60 21.62 31.08
N TYR A 287 -11.70 22.34 31.31
CA TYR A 287 -12.10 23.51 30.49
C TYR A 287 -11.07 24.64 30.46
N MET A 288 -10.21 24.74 31.49
CA MET A 288 -9.10 25.70 31.53
C MET A 288 -7.82 25.13 30.88
N LYS A 289 -7.92 24.01 30.15
CA LYS A 289 -6.81 23.27 29.53
C LYS A 289 -5.72 22.84 30.53
N ARG A 290 -6.10 22.61 31.79
CA ARG A 290 -5.18 22.11 32.84
C ARG A 290 -5.32 20.60 32.99
N TYR A 291 -4.21 19.95 33.35
CA TYR A 291 -4.15 18.52 33.64
C TYR A 291 -5.30 18.09 34.57
N LYS A 292 -6.00 17.02 34.16
CA LYS A 292 -7.06 16.40 34.95
C LYS A 292 -6.71 14.97 35.35
N ARG A 293 -6.33 14.14 34.38
CA ARG A 293 -5.91 12.74 34.59
C ARG A 293 -5.15 12.22 33.37
N HIS A 294 -4.40 11.14 33.54
CA HIS A 294 -3.81 10.39 32.44
C HIS A 294 -4.01 8.88 32.65
N ASP A 295 -3.93 8.13 31.56
CA ASP A 295 -3.90 6.66 31.57
C ASP A 295 -3.26 6.13 30.27
N HIS A 296 -2.94 4.84 30.20
CA HIS A 296 -2.41 4.16 29.03
C HIS A 296 -3.38 3.11 28.51
N ALA A 297 -3.60 3.09 27.20
CA ALA A 297 -4.39 2.04 26.57
C ALA A 297 -3.63 0.70 26.64
N SER A 298 -4.34 -0.41 26.76
CA SER A 298 -3.69 -1.74 26.68
C SER A 298 -3.15 -2.00 25.27
N VAL A 299 -2.01 -2.69 25.19
CA VAL A 299 -1.45 -3.21 23.94
C VAL A 299 -2.14 -4.52 23.49
N ASP A 300 -3.01 -5.11 24.31
CA ASP A 300 -3.69 -6.37 24.00
C ASP A 300 -4.60 -6.27 22.76
N GLY A 301 -5.06 -5.06 22.44
CA GLY A 301 -5.80 -4.77 21.21
C GLY A 301 -4.94 -4.78 19.94
N ILE A 302 -3.63 -4.95 20.06
CA ILE A 302 -2.70 -5.06 18.94
C ILE A 302 -2.30 -6.52 18.80
N ASP A 303 -2.81 -7.20 17.79
CA ASP A 303 -2.46 -8.58 17.48
C ASP A 303 -1.53 -8.63 16.27
N ILE A 304 -0.45 -9.43 16.37
CA ILE A 304 0.56 -9.57 15.31
C ILE A 304 0.79 -11.07 15.12
N ARG A 305 0.60 -11.55 13.89
CA ARG A 305 0.75 -12.96 13.53
C ARG A 305 1.71 -13.10 12.38
N ARG A 306 2.66 -14.03 12.51
CA ARG A 306 3.42 -14.54 11.37
C ARG A 306 2.53 -15.52 10.60
N LEU A 307 2.48 -15.36 9.28
CA LEU A 307 1.76 -16.26 8.38
C LEU A 307 2.74 -17.28 7.79
N GLU A 308 2.21 -18.38 7.24
CA GLU A 308 3.03 -19.39 6.57
C GLU A 308 3.70 -18.80 5.31
N GLY A 309 4.95 -19.19 5.06
CA GLY A 309 5.74 -18.72 3.93
C GLY A 309 7.05 -19.52 3.79
N LYS A 310 7.77 -19.30 2.70
CA LYS A 310 9.10 -19.90 2.47
C LYS A 310 10.15 -19.25 3.39
N SER A 311 11.32 -19.86 3.51
CA SER A 311 12.40 -19.29 4.33
C SER A 311 13.04 -18.03 3.74
N SER A 312 12.88 -17.79 2.43
CA SER A 312 13.36 -16.59 1.74
C SER A 312 12.40 -15.42 1.80
N GLU A 313 11.28 -15.56 2.51
CA GLU A 313 10.25 -14.53 2.65
C GLU A 313 9.68 -14.51 4.07
N VAL A 314 9.01 -13.41 4.39
CA VAL A 314 8.25 -13.27 5.62
C VAL A 314 6.89 -12.66 5.30
N HIS A 315 5.87 -13.33 5.82
CA HIS A 315 4.49 -12.89 5.74
C HIS A 315 4.00 -12.60 7.16
N PHE A 316 3.39 -11.44 7.39
CA PHE A 316 2.77 -11.14 8.68
C PHE A 316 1.49 -10.34 8.54
N ALA A 317 0.63 -10.46 9.55
CA ALA A 317 -0.58 -9.69 9.69
C ALA A 317 -0.58 -8.91 11.01
N ILE A 318 -1.08 -7.68 10.98
CA ILE A 318 -1.36 -6.85 12.14
C ILE A 318 -2.86 -6.58 12.15
N ASN A 319 -3.51 -6.85 13.27
CA ASN A 319 -4.87 -6.40 13.56
C ASN A 319 -4.82 -5.50 14.79
N HIS A 320 -5.20 -4.24 14.63
CA HIS A 320 -5.10 -3.24 15.68
C HIS A 320 -6.46 -2.66 16.00
N ASP A 321 -6.84 -2.72 17.27
CA ASP A 321 -8.08 -2.21 17.81
C ASP A 321 -7.82 -1.67 19.23
N VAL A 322 -7.43 -0.39 19.33
CA VAL A 322 -7.00 0.23 20.60
C VAL A 322 -7.87 1.44 20.93
N GLY A 323 -8.64 1.34 22.02
CA GLY A 323 -9.53 2.38 22.51
C GLY A 323 -8.86 3.44 23.41
N ASN A 324 -9.58 4.54 23.65
CA ASN A 324 -9.16 5.55 24.62
C ASN A 324 -9.47 5.08 26.05
N PRO A 325 -8.48 4.97 26.96
CA PRO A 325 -8.69 4.47 28.32
C PRO A 325 -9.45 5.48 29.22
N LEU A 326 -9.51 6.74 28.82
CA LEU A 326 -10.07 7.82 29.63
C LEU A 326 -11.50 8.20 29.24
N THR A 327 -12.04 7.73 28.13
CA THR A 327 -13.41 8.07 27.71
C THR A 327 -13.95 6.99 26.79
N ALA A 328 -15.26 6.74 26.84
CA ALA A 328 -15.90 5.92 25.83
C ALA A 328 -15.78 6.62 24.47
N SER A 329 -15.08 5.98 23.54
CA SER A 329 -14.93 6.38 22.14
C SER A 329 -14.76 5.13 21.28
N PRO A 330 -15.01 5.21 19.98
CA PRO A 330 -14.50 4.23 19.04
C PRO A 330 -12.97 4.13 19.15
N PRO A 331 -12.41 2.94 18.83
CA PRO A 331 -10.99 2.68 18.87
C PRO A 331 -10.26 3.22 17.63
N ILE A 332 -8.94 3.32 17.72
CA ILE A 332 -8.08 3.42 16.54
C ILE A 332 -8.02 2.03 15.92
N HIS A 333 -8.51 1.90 14.68
CA HIS A 333 -8.63 0.62 14.00
C HIS A 333 -7.79 0.59 12.73
N TYR A 334 -6.95 -0.44 12.58
CA TYR A 334 -6.26 -0.71 11.32
C TYR A 334 -5.90 -2.18 11.17
N GLU A 335 -5.78 -2.62 9.93
CA GLU A 335 -5.22 -3.91 9.57
C GLU A 335 -4.09 -3.74 8.57
N VAL A 336 -3.09 -4.62 8.65
CA VAL A 336 -2.00 -4.72 7.67
C VAL A 336 -1.73 -6.18 7.40
N LYS A 337 -1.55 -6.55 6.12
CA LYS A 337 -0.86 -7.76 5.70
C LYS A 337 0.38 -7.35 4.93
N ALA A 338 1.48 -8.03 5.20
CA ALA A 338 2.77 -7.71 4.64
C ALA A 338 3.43 -8.97 4.08
N HIS A 339 3.98 -8.85 2.88
CA HIS A 339 4.91 -9.80 2.28
C HIS A 339 6.21 -9.09 1.94
N LEU A 340 7.31 -9.58 2.51
CA LEU A 340 8.67 -9.07 2.31
C LEU A 340 9.59 -10.25 1.97
N ASP A 341 10.51 -10.08 1.01
CA ASP A 341 11.46 -11.14 0.64
C ASP A 341 12.93 -10.70 0.62
N GLN A 342 13.81 -11.68 0.43
CA GLN A 342 15.26 -11.49 0.30
C GLN A 342 15.67 -10.79 -1.01
N GLN A 343 14.81 -10.72 -2.02
CA GLN A 343 15.10 -10.04 -3.28
C GLN A 343 14.80 -8.54 -3.22
N GLY A 344 14.26 -8.07 -2.09
CA GLY A 344 13.87 -6.69 -1.90
C GLY A 344 12.44 -6.41 -2.34
N ASN A 345 11.64 -7.44 -2.65
CA ASN A 345 10.25 -7.28 -3.03
C ASN A 345 9.40 -7.02 -1.79
N VAL A 346 8.42 -6.14 -1.99
CA VAL A 346 7.49 -5.68 -0.97
C VAL A 346 6.10 -5.73 -1.57
N ASP A 347 5.15 -6.31 -0.85
CA ASP A 347 3.71 -6.14 -1.05
C ASP A 347 3.06 -5.95 0.31
N LEU A 348 2.66 -4.71 0.60
CA LEU A 348 1.99 -4.31 1.83
C LEU A 348 0.58 -3.90 1.48
N ILE A 349 -0.39 -4.39 2.22
CA ILE A 349 -1.78 -4.00 2.07
C ILE A 349 -2.39 -3.73 3.44
N GLY A 350 -3.18 -2.69 3.54
CA GLY A 350 -3.84 -2.38 4.79
C GLY A 350 -5.01 -1.44 4.62
N TYR A 351 -5.75 -1.28 5.70
CA TYR A 351 -6.73 -0.22 5.82
C TYR A 351 -6.74 0.33 7.23
N HIS A 352 -7.28 1.53 7.39
CA HIS A 352 -7.48 2.14 8.69
C HIS A 352 -8.66 3.11 8.66
N ASN A 353 -9.17 3.47 9.85
CA ASN A 353 -10.13 4.57 10.00
C ASN A 353 -9.47 5.94 9.76
N ASP A 354 -10.23 6.98 9.43
CA ASP A 354 -9.67 8.29 9.02
C ASP A 354 -9.11 9.16 10.16
N ALA A 355 -8.98 8.59 11.36
CA ALA A 355 -8.39 9.27 12.50
C ALA A 355 -7.65 8.27 13.41
N PRO A 356 -6.50 8.65 13.98
CA PRO A 356 -5.83 9.95 13.91
C PRO A 356 -4.92 10.04 12.67
N HIS A 357 -3.72 10.63 12.75
CA HIS A 357 -2.74 10.51 11.65
C HIS A 357 -2.15 9.09 11.65
N HIS A 358 -1.98 8.51 10.47
CA HIS A 358 -1.38 7.19 10.27
C HIS A 358 -0.08 7.33 9.48
N GLU A 359 0.98 6.65 9.92
CA GLU A 359 2.27 6.65 9.24
C GLU A 359 2.92 5.26 9.25
N VAL A 360 3.33 4.81 8.07
CA VAL A 360 3.96 3.50 7.85
C VAL A 360 5.30 3.71 7.15
N TYR A 361 6.33 3.06 7.69
CA TYR A 361 7.70 3.16 7.20
C TYR A 361 8.35 1.79 7.05
N LEU A 362 9.27 1.71 6.09
CA LEU A 362 10.07 0.52 5.83
C LEU A 362 11.54 0.90 5.67
N SER A 363 12.44 0.08 6.20
CA SER A 363 13.89 0.17 6.00
C SER A 363 14.42 -1.21 5.63
N LEU A 364 15.38 -1.24 4.69
CA LEU A 364 16.03 -2.44 4.17
C LEU A 364 17.52 -2.38 4.52
N ASP A 365 18.08 -3.43 5.12
CA ASP A 365 19.51 -3.52 5.46
C ASP A 365 20.05 -2.27 6.20
N ASP A 366 19.26 -1.74 7.14
CA ASP A 366 19.57 -0.54 7.93
C ASP A 366 19.76 0.76 7.11
N GLU A 367 19.28 0.80 5.88
CA GLU A 367 19.14 2.05 5.12
C GLU A 367 18.12 3.01 5.77
N ASP A 368 18.11 4.26 5.32
CA ASP A 368 17.16 5.27 5.77
C ASP A 368 15.71 4.80 5.63
N TRP A 369 14.88 5.17 6.61
CA TRP A 369 13.45 4.89 6.58
C TRP A 369 12.79 5.54 5.37
N ARG A 370 11.96 4.75 4.69
CA ARG A 370 11.18 5.17 3.54
C ARG A 370 9.71 5.17 3.92
N ALA A 371 9.00 6.23 3.55
CA ALA A 371 7.56 6.30 3.74
C ALA A 371 6.87 5.32 2.78
N VAL A 372 6.00 4.49 3.34
CA VAL A 372 5.14 3.55 2.60
C VAL A 372 3.75 4.14 2.44
N HIS A 373 3.19 4.62 3.55
CA HIS A 373 1.84 5.16 3.63
C HIS A 373 1.79 6.26 4.69
N ARG A 374 1.08 7.36 4.39
CA ARG A 374 0.85 8.46 5.34
C ARG A 374 -0.52 9.06 5.07
N THR A 375 -1.31 9.22 6.12
CA THR A 375 -2.63 9.84 6.03
C THR A 375 -2.82 10.84 7.16
N GLU A 376 -3.33 12.02 6.80
CA GLU A 376 -3.71 13.04 7.78
C GLU A 376 -5.03 12.69 8.45
N SER A 377 -5.18 13.10 9.71
CA SER A 377 -6.43 12.91 10.45
C SER A 377 -7.53 13.82 9.90
N GLU A 378 -8.71 13.29 9.56
CA GLU A 378 -9.93 14.09 9.31
C GLU A 378 -10.55 14.61 10.63
N GLY A 379 -10.03 14.15 11.77
CA GLY A 379 -10.34 14.62 13.12
C GLY A 379 -10.93 13.52 13.98
N LEU A 380 -10.91 13.68 15.31
CA LEU A 380 -11.34 12.62 16.26
C LEU A 380 -12.81 12.18 16.09
N ALA A 381 -13.62 12.95 15.36
CA ALA A 381 -14.95 12.54 14.92
C ALA A 381 -14.92 11.27 14.07
N TYR A 382 -13.90 11.12 13.23
CA TYR A 382 -13.82 10.07 12.21
C TYR A 382 -13.23 8.76 12.76
N LEU A 383 -12.96 8.67 14.08
CA LEU A 383 -12.49 7.44 14.74
C LEU A 383 -13.47 6.27 14.58
N SER A 384 -14.77 6.53 14.39
CA SER A 384 -15.78 5.46 14.34
C SER A 384 -15.64 4.51 13.14
N GLY A 385 -14.93 4.90 12.07
CA GLY A 385 -14.90 4.16 10.80
C GLY A 385 -16.27 4.05 10.11
N VAL A 386 -17.30 4.66 10.70
CA VAL A 386 -18.64 4.82 10.11
C VAL A 386 -18.57 5.84 8.97
N LEU A 387 -17.53 6.69 8.99
CA LEU A 387 -17.36 7.80 8.07
C LEU A 387 -16.41 7.55 6.88
N GLY A 388 -15.92 6.33 6.71
CA GLY A 388 -14.96 5.99 5.65
C GLY A 388 -13.86 5.09 6.19
N ASP A 389 -13.36 4.20 5.35
CA ASP A 389 -12.09 3.51 5.58
C ASP A 389 -11.10 3.94 4.49
N ASN A 390 -9.84 4.06 4.87
CA ASN A 390 -8.74 4.33 3.95
C ASN A 390 -8.01 3.03 3.64
N TYR A 391 -8.24 2.49 2.44
CA TYR A 391 -7.57 1.31 1.92
C TYR A 391 -6.30 1.71 1.18
N TRP A 392 -5.21 1.05 1.50
CA TRP A 392 -3.93 1.30 0.87
C TRP A 392 -3.17 0.01 0.50
N ARG A 393 -2.39 0.08 -0.58
CA ARG A 393 -1.46 -0.96 -0.99
C ARG A 393 -0.13 -0.34 -1.43
N TYR A 394 0.98 -0.96 -1.09
CA TYR A 394 2.30 -0.52 -1.51
C TYR A 394 3.10 -1.71 -2.01
N MET A 395 3.62 -1.59 -3.23
CA MET A 395 4.38 -2.64 -3.89
C MET A 395 5.70 -2.09 -4.44
N THR A 396 6.66 -2.98 -4.70
CA THR A 396 7.86 -2.65 -5.47
C THR A 396 7.83 -3.30 -6.84
N CYS A 397 8.41 -2.62 -7.84
CA CYS A 397 8.80 -3.17 -9.14
C CYS A 397 10.32 -3.19 -9.24
N ASN A 398 10.89 -4.41 -9.24
CA ASN A 398 12.29 -4.65 -8.92
C ASN A 398 13.13 -5.28 -10.03
#